data_AF-A0A1V2B7P0-F1
#
_entry.id   AF-A0A1V2B7P0-F1
#
_cell.length_a   1.000
_cell.length_b   1.000
_cell.length_c   1.000
_cell.angle_alpha   90.00
_cell.angle_beta   90.00
_cell.angle_gamma   90.00
#
_symmetry.space_group_name_H-M   'P 1'
#
loop_
_entity.id
_entity.type
_entity.pdbx_description
1 polymer ?
#
loop_
_entity_poly.entity_id
_entity_poly.type
_entity_poly.pdbx_seq_one_letter_code
_entity_poly.pdbx_strand_id
1 'polypeptide(L)'
;MQYGVKGEGTKDQRREQLLKRTLAAYHVDSIQRLPVFFIPITIEFFEESDGKVMDRAYTAVEQNQSRQDGLVRSLAIFSPFLAFRDFSMHMTATDMNTHNDFAEKAEIHRRKVGVIVDDFYQDHVEASNDFWKTVPQFKYEPPVTGMRFSAAWSAMAVLVCWGGVTIGLMIFSYRKMSV
;
A
#
# COMPACT_ATOMS: atom_id res chain seq x y z
N MET A 1 -1.70 -16.28 -22.69
CA MET A 1 -1.84 -15.09 -21.82
C MET A 1 -0.44 -14.67 -21.40
N GLN A 2 -0.01 -13.43 -21.65
CA GLN A 2 1.28 -12.93 -21.16
C GLN A 2 1.15 -12.69 -19.65
N TYR A 3 1.72 -13.59 -18.85
CA TYR A 3 1.91 -13.41 -17.42
C TYR A 3 3.32 -12.87 -17.18
N GLY A 4 3.48 -11.74 -16.49
CA GLY A 4 4.76 -11.11 -16.17
C GLY A 4 4.92 -9.68 -16.69
N VAL A 5 6.13 -9.12 -16.56
CA VAL A 5 6.45 -7.80 -17.12
C VAL A 5 6.56 -7.94 -18.65
N LYS A 6 6.08 -6.95 -19.41
CA LYS A 6 6.01 -7.02 -20.88
C LYS A 6 7.37 -7.41 -21.48
N GLY A 7 7.36 -8.44 -22.34
CA GLY A 7 8.53 -8.86 -23.11
C GLY A 7 9.35 -10.02 -22.53
N GLU A 8 8.98 -10.57 -21.37
CA GLU A 8 9.79 -11.61 -20.70
C GLU A 8 9.50 -13.07 -21.13
N GLY A 9 8.60 -13.30 -22.09
CA GLY A 9 8.24 -14.64 -22.56
C GLY A 9 7.25 -15.38 -21.64
N THR A 10 7.13 -16.71 -21.81
CA THR A 10 6.24 -17.54 -20.98
C THR A 10 6.87 -17.87 -19.62
N LYS A 11 6.05 -18.30 -18.65
CA LYS A 11 6.55 -18.73 -17.32
C LYS A 11 7.60 -19.84 -17.42
N ASP A 12 7.39 -20.80 -18.32
CA ASP A 12 8.31 -21.92 -18.51
C ASP A 12 9.64 -21.46 -19.15
N GLN A 13 9.58 -20.57 -20.14
CA GLN A 13 10.79 -19.96 -20.72
C GLN A 13 11.61 -19.21 -19.67
N ARG A 14 10.96 -18.45 -18.80
CA ARG A 14 11.61 -17.75 -17.70
C ARG A 14 12.24 -18.72 -16.69
N ARG A 15 11.54 -19.80 -16.33
CA ARG A 15 12.06 -20.84 -15.42
C ARG A 15 13.29 -21.54 -16.01
N GLU A 16 13.27 -21.88 -17.29
CA GLU A 16 14.43 -22.47 -17.98
C GLU A 16 15.63 -21.53 -18.01
N GLN A 17 15.40 -20.24 -18.26
CA GLN A 17 16.45 -19.23 -18.22
C GLN A 17 17.03 -19.06 -16.81
N LEU A 18 16.17 -19.04 -15.78
CA LEU A 18 16.61 -19.00 -14.38
C LEU A 18 17.48 -20.22 -14.06
N LEU A 19 17.02 -21.43 -14.40
CA LEU A 19 17.78 -22.66 -14.18
C LEU A 19 19.17 -22.59 -14.83
N LYS A 20 19.26 -22.18 -16.10
CA LYS A 20 20.54 -22.04 -16.81
C LYS A 20 21.46 -21.04 -16.11
N ARG A 21 20.93 -19.90 -15.66
CA ARG A 21 21.69 -18.87 -14.93
C ARG A 21 22.18 -19.39 -13.58
N THR A 22 21.33 -20.08 -12.82
CA THR A 22 21.68 -20.65 -11.52
C THR A 22 22.77 -21.72 -11.65
N LEU A 23 22.62 -22.68 -12.58
CA LEU A 23 23.64 -23.71 -12.81
C LEU A 23 24.99 -23.10 -13.21
N ALA A 24 24.98 -22.08 -14.08
CA ALA A 24 26.18 -21.36 -14.47
C ALA A 24 26.84 -20.61 -13.30
N ALA A 25 26.04 -19.96 -12.44
CA ALA A 25 26.52 -19.21 -11.28
C ALA A 25 27.19 -20.13 -10.23
N TYR A 26 26.70 -21.35 -10.07
CA TYR A 26 27.27 -22.36 -9.17
C TYR A 26 28.31 -23.27 -9.85
N HIS A 27 28.61 -23.06 -11.14
CA HIS A 27 29.54 -23.89 -11.92
C HIS A 27 29.20 -25.39 -11.93
N VAL A 28 27.91 -25.74 -12.00
CA VAL A 28 27.42 -27.12 -12.04
C VAL A 28 26.58 -27.38 -13.29
N ASP A 29 26.36 -28.66 -13.63
CA ASP A 29 25.66 -29.14 -14.82
C ASP A 29 24.26 -29.70 -14.54
N SER A 30 23.89 -29.92 -13.27
CA SER A 30 22.57 -30.42 -12.88
C SER A 30 22.08 -29.87 -11.54
N ILE A 31 20.75 -29.88 -11.34
CA ILE A 31 20.10 -29.41 -10.11
C ILE A 31 20.60 -30.19 -8.89
N GLN A 32 20.86 -31.49 -9.04
CA GLN A 32 21.30 -32.36 -7.95
C GLN A 32 22.70 -32.01 -7.41
N ARG A 33 23.50 -31.25 -8.19
CA ARG A 33 24.82 -30.78 -7.76
C ARG A 33 24.78 -29.38 -7.15
N LEU A 34 23.63 -28.73 -7.10
CA LEU A 34 23.51 -27.43 -6.44
C LEU A 34 23.71 -27.60 -4.93
N PRO A 35 24.50 -26.72 -4.28
CA PRO A 35 24.67 -26.72 -2.83
C PRO A 35 23.45 -26.16 -2.08
N VAL A 36 22.43 -25.70 -2.82
CA VAL A 36 21.20 -25.07 -2.32
C VAL A 36 19.99 -25.62 -3.07
N PHE A 37 18.81 -25.54 -2.45
CA PHE A 37 17.56 -25.92 -3.08
C PHE A 37 17.16 -24.93 -4.17
N PHE A 38 16.86 -25.44 -5.37
CA PHE A 38 16.47 -24.61 -6.52
C PHE A 38 15.03 -24.08 -6.42
N ILE A 39 14.17 -24.72 -5.63
CA ILE A 39 12.76 -24.32 -5.48
C ILE A 39 12.63 -22.92 -4.85
N PRO A 40 13.25 -22.61 -3.69
CA PRO A 40 13.24 -21.27 -3.11
C PRO A 40 13.74 -20.19 -4.08
N ILE A 41 14.85 -20.45 -4.79
CA ILE A 41 15.37 -19.54 -5.83
C ILE A 41 14.31 -19.25 -6.91
N THR A 42 13.53 -20.27 -7.27
CA THR A 42 12.45 -20.12 -8.25
C THR A 42 11.29 -19.29 -7.69
N ILE A 43 10.92 -19.48 -6.42
CA ILE A 43 9.87 -18.72 -5.75
C ILE A 43 10.27 -17.25 -5.71
N GLU A 44 11.43 -16.94 -5.12
CA GLU A 44 11.96 -15.58 -4.99
C GLU A 44 11.97 -14.84 -6.34
N PHE A 45 12.50 -15.48 -7.39
CA PHE A 45 12.53 -14.90 -8.73
C PHE A 45 11.14 -14.54 -9.27
N PHE A 46 10.16 -15.42 -9.08
CA PHE A 46 8.80 -15.14 -9.56
C PHE A 46 8.09 -14.11 -8.69
N GLU A 47 8.30 -14.12 -7.37
CA GLU A 47 7.76 -13.11 -6.45
C GLU A 47 8.25 -11.70 -6.79
N GLU A 48 9.52 -11.52 -7.14
CA GLU A 48 10.01 -10.21 -7.59
C GLU A 48 9.32 -9.72 -8.88
N SER A 49 9.16 -10.64 -9.84
CA SER A 49 8.56 -10.30 -11.14
C SER A 49 7.06 -9.99 -11.01
N ASP A 50 6.34 -10.78 -10.22
CA ASP A 50 4.92 -10.62 -9.96
C ASP A 50 4.68 -9.41 -9.05
N GLY A 51 5.56 -9.16 -8.09
CA GLY A 51 5.55 -7.96 -7.23
C GLY A 51 5.54 -6.67 -8.04
N LYS A 52 6.37 -6.56 -9.08
CA LYS A 52 6.36 -5.39 -9.99
C LYS A 52 5.06 -5.22 -10.77
N VAL A 53 4.38 -6.32 -11.09
CA VAL A 53 3.07 -6.26 -11.76
C VAL A 53 2.01 -5.77 -10.77
N MET A 54 2.03 -6.30 -9.55
CA MET A 54 1.12 -5.88 -8.47
C MET A 54 1.34 -4.42 -8.09
N ASP A 55 2.58 -3.96 -7.94
CA ASP A 55 2.91 -2.56 -7.61
C ASP A 55 2.28 -1.59 -8.61
N ARG A 56 2.35 -1.90 -9.91
CA ARG A 56 1.71 -1.08 -10.96
C ARG A 56 0.19 -1.11 -10.85
N ALA A 57 -0.40 -2.28 -10.58
CA ALA A 57 -1.84 -2.42 -10.46
C ALA A 57 -2.38 -1.65 -9.24
N TYR A 58 -1.74 -1.79 -8.07
CA TYR A 58 -2.11 -1.07 -6.86
C TYR A 58 -1.90 0.44 -7.02
N THR A 59 -0.78 0.89 -7.60
CA THR A 59 -0.56 2.31 -7.90
C THR A 59 -1.69 2.88 -8.77
N ALA A 60 -2.17 2.14 -9.78
CA ALA A 60 -3.28 2.58 -10.62
C ALA A 60 -4.60 2.69 -9.84
N VAL A 61 -4.85 1.78 -8.90
CA VAL A 61 -6.02 1.81 -8.01
C VAL A 61 -5.94 3.02 -7.08
N GLU A 62 -4.81 3.25 -6.43
CA GLU A 62 -4.58 4.37 -5.51
C GLU A 62 -4.74 5.72 -6.21
N GLN A 63 -4.22 5.85 -7.43
CA GLN A 63 -4.42 7.06 -8.24
C GLN A 63 -5.90 7.31 -8.56
N ASN A 64 -6.67 6.25 -8.82
CA ASN A 64 -8.09 6.39 -9.09
C ASN A 64 -8.87 6.79 -7.83
N GLN A 65 -8.56 6.19 -6.68
CA GLN A 65 -9.12 6.58 -5.39
C GLN A 65 -8.81 8.04 -5.05
N SER A 66 -7.56 8.46 -5.24
CA SER A 66 -7.14 9.86 -5.02
C SER A 66 -7.93 10.86 -5.87
N ARG A 67 -8.23 10.52 -7.13
CA ARG A 67 -9.09 11.35 -7.99
C ARG A 67 -10.53 11.39 -7.50
N GLN A 68 -11.07 10.26 -7.05
CA GLN A 68 -12.44 10.18 -6.50
C GLN A 68 -12.56 11.01 -5.22
N ASP A 69 -11.60 10.89 -4.30
CA ASP A 69 -11.55 11.67 -3.06
C ASP A 69 -11.40 13.16 -3.35
N GLY A 70 -10.53 13.53 -4.30
CA GLY A 70 -10.37 14.93 -4.74
C GLY A 70 -11.67 15.54 -5.31
N LEU A 71 -12.44 14.76 -6.07
CA LEU A 71 -13.74 15.18 -6.57
C LEU A 71 -14.75 15.37 -5.44
N VAL A 72 -14.86 14.41 -4.52
CA VAL A 72 -15.78 14.51 -3.37
C VAL A 72 -15.42 15.71 -2.49
N ARG A 73 -14.13 15.94 -2.25
CA ARG A 73 -13.64 17.09 -1.48
C ARG A 73 -13.97 18.42 -2.15
N SER A 74 -13.92 18.48 -3.49
CA SER A 74 -14.32 19.69 -4.24
C SER A 74 -15.81 19.98 -4.11
N LEU A 75 -16.65 18.93 -4.10
CA LEU A 75 -18.09 19.05 -3.87
C LEU A 75 -18.47 19.41 -2.43
N ALA A 76 -17.55 19.26 -1.47
CA ALA A 76 -17.78 19.61 -0.07
C ALA A 76 -18.09 21.10 0.15
N ILE A 77 -17.68 21.98 -0.78
CA ILE A 77 -18.04 23.40 -0.76
C ILE A 77 -19.57 23.58 -0.71
N PHE A 78 -20.32 22.73 -1.41
CA PHE A 78 -21.78 22.80 -1.48
C PHE A 78 -22.50 22.01 -0.38
N SER A 79 -21.77 21.25 0.44
CA SER A 79 -22.36 20.40 1.48
C SER A 79 -21.50 20.36 2.75
N PRO A 80 -21.92 21.01 3.85
CA PRO A 80 -21.18 20.95 5.10
C PRO A 80 -21.09 19.52 5.66
N PHE A 81 -22.03 18.63 5.31
CA PHE A 81 -21.97 17.21 5.67
C PHE A 81 -20.77 16.51 5.04
N LEU A 82 -20.49 16.75 3.76
CA LEU A 82 -19.33 16.15 3.09
C LEU A 82 -18.02 16.65 3.70
N ALA A 83 -17.92 17.94 4.01
CA ALA A 83 -16.76 18.51 4.69
C ALA A 83 -16.57 17.90 6.09
N PHE A 84 -17.65 17.73 6.86
CA PHE A 84 -17.59 17.09 8.17
C PHE A 84 -17.16 15.62 8.10
N ARG A 85 -17.69 14.87 7.14
CA ARG A 85 -17.29 13.47 6.90
C ARG A 85 -15.81 13.37 6.59
N ASP A 86 -15.30 14.21 5.68
CA ASP A 86 -13.89 14.24 5.28
C ASP A 86 -12.97 14.58 6.46
N PHE A 87 -13.31 15.63 7.21
CA PHE A 87 -12.60 16.01 8.43
C PHE A 87 -12.57 14.86 9.46
N SER A 88 -13.72 14.22 9.70
CA SER A 88 -13.84 13.11 10.64
C SER A 88 -12.98 11.92 10.23
N MET A 89 -12.96 11.56 8.93
CA MET A 89 -12.18 10.42 8.45
C MET A 89 -10.68 10.64 8.67
N HIS A 90 -10.15 11.81 8.31
CA HIS A 90 -8.74 12.14 8.56
C HIS A 90 -8.40 12.16 10.07
N MET A 91 -9.27 12.77 10.89
CA MET A 91 -9.09 12.85 12.35
C MET A 91 -9.30 11.52 13.08
N THR A 92 -9.88 10.51 12.44
CA THR A 92 -10.03 9.14 12.96
C THR A 92 -9.15 8.11 12.25
N ALA A 93 -8.36 8.52 11.24
CA ALA A 93 -7.43 7.64 10.51
C ALA A 93 -8.18 6.54 9.75
N THR A 94 -9.41 6.86 9.33
CA THR A 94 -10.27 6.00 8.51
C THR A 94 -10.34 6.47 7.06
N ASP A 95 -9.50 7.45 6.69
CA ASP A 95 -9.36 7.94 5.33
C ASP A 95 -8.48 7.03 4.46
N MET A 96 -8.59 7.21 3.13
CA MET A 96 -7.88 6.37 2.16
C MET A 96 -6.36 6.53 2.23
N ASN A 97 -5.83 7.71 2.60
CA ASN A 97 -4.38 7.88 2.71
C ASN A 97 -3.81 7.03 3.85
N THR A 98 -4.51 7.00 4.99
CA THR A 98 -4.12 6.14 6.11
C THR A 98 -4.23 4.66 5.76
N HIS A 99 -5.25 4.26 4.99
CA HIS A 99 -5.37 2.89 4.47
C HIS A 99 -4.17 2.52 3.57
N ASN A 100 -3.84 3.38 2.61
CA ASN A 100 -2.76 3.12 1.65
C ASN A 100 -1.38 3.08 2.34
N ASP A 101 -1.12 3.98 3.29
CA ASP A 101 0.11 3.96 4.11
C ASP A 101 0.25 2.66 4.91
N PHE A 102 -0.84 2.18 5.51
CA PHE A 102 -0.85 0.87 6.17
C PHE A 102 -0.56 -0.26 5.18
N ALA A 103 -1.24 -0.28 4.04
CA ALA A 103 -1.11 -1.32 3.03
C ALA A 103 0.32 -1.39 2.48
N GLU A 104 0.93 -0.24 2.18
CA GLU A 104 2.32 -0.15 1.74
C GLU A 104 3.29 -0.69 2.80
N LYS A 105 3.16 -0.24 4.06
CA LYS A 105 4.02 -0.71 5.16
C LYS A 105 3.84 -2.21 5.44
N ALA A 106 2.61 -2.72 5.33
CA ALA A 106 2.31 -4.14 5.47
C ALA A 106 2.91 -4.96 4.32
N GLU A 107 2.86 -4.45 3.09
CA GLU A 107 3.46 -5.13 1.92
C GLU A 107 4.99 -5.15 2.00
N ILE A 108 5.62 -4.04 2.42
CA ILE A 108 7.07 -3.99 2.69
C ILE A 108 7.44 -5.03 3.75
N HIS A 109 6.65 -5.14 4.81
CA HIS A 109 6.86 -6.14 5.84
C HIS A 109 6.68 -7.58 5.31
N ARG A 110 5.62 -7.84 4.53
CA ARG A 110 5.35 -9.15 3.92
C ARG A 110 6.51 -9.59 3.02
N ARG A 111 7.02 -8.70 2.17
CA ARG A 111 8.20 -8.98 1.32
C ARG A 111 9.43 -9.29 2.14
N LYS A 112 9.68 -8.54 3.21
CA LYS A 112 10.79 -8.81 4.13
C LYS A 112 10.70 -10.20 4.76
N VAL A 113 9.49 -10.60 5.19
CA VAL A 113 9.25 -11.95 5.71
C VAL A 113 9.48 -13.00 4.61
N GLY A 114 8.99 -12.77 3.40
CA GLY A 114 9.22 -13.64 2.24
C GLY A 114 10.71 -13.91 2.00
N VAL A 115 11.53 -12.86 1.93
CA VAL A 115 12.99 -12.98 1.76
C VAL A 115 13.64 -13.79 2.89
N ILE A 116 13.26 -13.56 4.15
CA ILE A 116 13.81 -14.32 5.29
C ILE A 116 13.44 -15.81 5.20
N VAL A 117 12.21 -16.11 4.78
CA VAL A 117 11.71 -17.47 4.65
C VAL A 117 12.37 -18.18 3.46
N ASP A 118 12.44 -17.53 2.31
CA ASP A 118 13.05 -18.09 1.11
C ASP A 118 14.54 -18.36 1.29
N ASP A 119 15.28 -17.45 1.96
CA ASP A 119 16.69 -17.63 2.32
C ASP A 119 16.89 -18.85 3.23
N PHE A 120 16.07 -18.99 4.29
CA PHE A 120 16.14 -20.13 5.20
C PHE A 120 15.88 -21.47 4.49
N TYR A 121 14.93 -21.51 3.56
CA TYR A 121 14.61 -22.74 2.83
C TYR A 121 15.62 -23.07 1.72
N GLN A 122 16.68 -22.28 1.49
CA GLN A 122 17.72 -22.64 0.54
C GLN A 122 18.58 -23.83 1.01
N ASP A 123 18.75 -24.00 2.32
CA ASP A 123 19.56 -25.06 2.92
C ASP A 123 18.85 -25.84 4.03
N HIS A 124 17.64 -25.41 4.43
CA HIS A 124 16.80 -26.12 5.41
C HIS A 124 15.53 -26.70 4.77
N VAL A 125 15.03 -27.81 5.33
CA VAL A 125 13.78 -28.46 4.89
C VAL A 125 12.61 -28.21 5.83
N GLU A 126 12.88 -27.83 7.08
CA GLU A 126 11.86 -27.62 8.10
C GLU A 126 12.22 -26.43 8.99
N ALA A 127 11.25 -25.54 9.18
CA ALA A 127 11.39 -24.33 9.99
C ALA A 127 10.99 -24.62 11.45
N SER A 128 11.97 -24.61 12.35
CA SER A 128 11.73 -24.79 13.78
C SER A 128 11.10 -23.56 14.44
N ASN A 129 10.62 -23.71 15.68
CA ASN A 129 10.12 -22.58 16.46
C ASN A 129 11.18 -21.48 16.65
N ASP A 130 12.45 -21.86 16.74
CA ASP A 130 13.54 -20.90 16.94
C ASP A 130 13.78 -20.03 15.70
N PHE A 131 13.58 -20.57 14.50
CA PHE A 131 13.57 -19.77 13.27
C PHE A 131 12.40 -18.76 13.29
N TRP A 132 11.18 -19.18 13.64
CA TRP A 132 10.03 -18.26 13.64
C TRP A 132 10.17 -17.11 14.64
N LYS A 133 10.99 -17.25 15.70
CA LYS A 133 11.32 -16.16 16.63
C LYS A 133 12.24 -15.10 16.00
N THR A 134 13.00 -15.42 14.95
CA THR A 134 13.87 -14.46 14.26
C THR A 134 13.11 -13.61 13.25
N VAL A 135 11.92 -14.06 12.81
CA VAL A 135 11.08 -13.32 11.89
C VAL A 135 10.51 -12.08 12.60
N PRO A 136 10.75 -10.86 12.07
CA PRO A 136 10.28 -9.63 12.70
C PRO A 136 8.75 -9.61 12.78
N GLN A 137 8.21 -9.07 13.86
CA GLN A 137 6.77 -8.84 13.98
C GLN A 137 6.38 -7.51 13.32
N PHE A 138 5.22 -7.49 12.65
CA PHE A 138 4.68 -6.26 12.09
C PHE A 138 4.28 -5.29 13.20
N LYS A 139 4.78 -4.05 13.10
CA LYS A 139 4.38 -2.95 13.99
C LYS A 139 4.04 -1.75 13.11
N TYR A 140 2.76 -1.42 13.06
CA TYR A 140 2.29 -0.26 12.30
C TYR A 140 2.38 1.00 13.15
N GLU A 141 3.09 2.00 12.62
CA GLU A 141 3.13 3.35 13.16
C GLU A 141 2.29 4.26 12.24
N PRO A 142 1.10 4.69 12.68
CA PRO A 142 0.25 5.55 11.87
C PRO A 142 0.87 6.95 11.71
N PRO A 143 0.48 7.71 10.65
CA PRO A 143 0.92 9.09 10.48
C PRO A 143 0.65 9.93 11.73
N VAL A 144 1.61 10.78 12.10
CA VAL A 144 1.48 11.66 13.27
C VAL A 144 0.26 12.57 13.13
N THR A 145 -0.36 12.92 14.27
CA THR A 145 -1.58 13.74 14.32
C THR A 145 -1.45 15.04 13.53
N GLY A 146 -0.26 15.65 13.48
CA GLY A 146 0.00 16.85 12.68
C GLY A 146 -0.20 16.66 11.17
N MET A 147 0.22 15.52 10.61
CA MET A 147 -0.01 15.21 9.19
C MET A 147 -1.50 15.02 8.90
N ARG A 148 -2.21 14.37 9.83
CA ARG A 148 -3.66 14.12 9.73
C ARG A 148 -4.46 15.43 9.77
N PHE A 149 -4.06 16.34 10.66
CA PHE A 149 -4.64 17.67 10.72
C PHE A 149 -4.36 18.47 9.43
N SER A 150 -3.12 18.40 8.93
CA SER A 150 -2.77 19.04 7.65
C SER A 150 -3.61 18.51 6.49
N ALA A 151 -3.89 17.20 6.45
CA ALA A 151 -4.76 16.61 5.43
C ALA A 151 -6.22 17.08 5.57
N ALA A 152 -6.69 17.27 6.81
CA ALA A 152 -8.05 17.72 7.11
C ALA A 152 -8.28 19.24 6.97
N TRP A 153 -7.21 20.03 6.74
CA TRP A 153 -7.29 21.50 6.77
C TRP A 153 -8.33 22.07 5.81
N SER A 154 -8.39 21.57 4.57
CA SER A 154 -9.37 22.06 3.58
C SER A 154 -10.81 21.81 4.01
N ALA A 155 -11.08 20.64 4.59
CA ALA A 155 -12.41 20.31 5.11
C ALA A 155 -12.77 21.22 6.29
N MET A 156 -11.82 21.46 7.19
CA MET A 156 -12.02 22.36 8.33
C MET A 156 -12.26 23.80 7.88
N ALA A 157 -11.53 24.30 6.88
CA ALA A 157 -11.76 25.63 6.31
C ALA A 157 -13.18 25.77 5.73
N VAL A 158 -13.65 24.75 4.99
CA VAL A 158 -15.03 24.73 4.46
C VAL A 158 -16.05 24.74 5.60
N LEU A 159 -15.84 23.97 6.67
CA LEU A 159 -16.73 23.98 7.85
C LEU A 159 -16.76 25.34 8.55
N VAL A 160 -15.62 25.99 8.71
CA VAL A 160 -15.53 27.35 9.29
C VAL A 160 -16.28 28.36 8.41
N CYS A 161 -16.12 28.28 7.08
CA CYS A 161 -16.88 29.12 6.16
C CYS A 161 -18.39 28.90 6.28
N TRP A 162 -18.85 27.64 6.31
CA TRP A 162 -20.27 27.33 6.53
C TRP A 162 -20.77 27.86 7.88
N GLY A 163 -20.00 27.69 8.95
CA GLY A 163 -20.32 28.25 10.28
C GLY A 163 -20.40 29.78 10.27
N GLY A 164 -19.48 30.46 9.57
CA GLY A 164 -19.52 31.90 9.39
C GLY A 164 -20.75 32.37 8.62
N VAL A 165 -21.11 31.67 7.54
CA VAL A 165 -22.31 31.97 6.74
C VAL A 165 -23.58 31.77 7.57
N THR A 166 -23.70 30.68 8.32
CA THR A 166 -24.90 30.43 9.15
C THR A 166 -25.05 31.46 10.26
N ILE A 167 -23.97 31.80 10.96
CA ILE A 167 -23.98 32.87 11.97
C ILE A 167 -24.33 34.22 11.33
N GLY A 168 -23.74 34.53 10.17
CA GLY A 168 -24.04 35.77 9.44
C GLY A 168 -25.51 35.89 9.03
N LEU A 169 -26.10 34.81 8.50
CA LEU A 169 -27.52 34.75 8.15
C LEU A 169 -28.42 34.85 9.39
N MET A 170 -28.02 34.24 10.50
CA MET A 170 -28.73 34.35 11.77
C MET A 170 -28.76 35.80 12.28
N ILE A 171 -27.61 36.48 12.32
CA ILE A 171 -27.51 37.88 12.73
C ILE A 171 -28.31 38.78 11.78
N PHE A 172 -28.20 38.57 10.47
CA PHE A 172 -28.97 39.32 9.48
C PHE A 172 -30.49 39.17 9.68
N SER A 173 -30.95 37.94 9.91
CA SER A 173 -32.37 37.64 10.12
C SER A 173 -32.89 38.28 11.41
N TYR A 174 -32.12 38.18 12.50
CA TYR A 174 -32.44 38.82 13.78
C TYR A 174 -32.57 40.35 13.66
N ARG A 175 -31.64 40.99 12.93
CA ARG A 175 -31.69 42.45 12.68
C ARG A 175 -32.91 42.86 11.85
N LYS A 176 -33.33 42.02 10.89
CA LYS A 176 -34.52 42.30 10.08
C LYS A 176 -35.83 42.15 10.87
N MET A 177 -35.88 41.24 11.85
CA MET A 177 -37.07 41.03 12.69
C MET A 177 -37.24 42.05 13.82
N SER A 178 -36.16 42.73 14.20
CA SER A 178 -36.16 43.75 15.26
C SER A 178 -36.34 45.18 14.77
N VAL A 179 -36.40 45.38 13.44
CA VAL A 179 -36.79 46.63 12.75
C VAL A 179 -38.23 46.50 12.28
#